data_AF-J7G2C2-F1
#
_entry.id   AF-J7G2C2-F1
#
_cell.length_a   1.000
_cell.length_b   1.000
_cell.length_c   1.000
_cell.angle_alpha   90.00
_cell.angle_beta   90.00
_cell.angle_gamma   90.00
#
_symmetry.space_group_name_H-M   'P 1'
#
loop_
_entity.id
_entity.type
_entity.pdbx_description
1 polymer ?
#
loop_
_entity_poly.entity_id
_entity_poly.type
_entity_poly.pdbx_seq_one_letter_code
_entity_poly.pdbx_strand_id
1 'polypeptide(L)'
;MTNAWSAAVIALFAWWFFTGAILLIVRRADAGDLVAHGRNVFLSVPLFALGFAGLWISAQVMTVANAYIAFFSVLLIWGWIELAFLSGIITGPETRPCPETLTGYARFARAWDTISRHELLLVASLLAVAMIAAHAENTVGFWTYVILFVARISAKLNLFFGVPRINTEFVPTPLDHIKSYFRRGPITMAFPIGVTFLSVTAAIFAERLISSETHATTVGFSLLTALAVLAALEHWLMVVPLPDAKLWRWMLPSTPTSRQDQTNEL
;
A
#
# COMPACT_ATOMS: atom_id res chain seq x y z
N MET A 1 5.34 -17.22 -23.18
CA MET A 1 5.38 -17.89 -21.86
C MET A 1 6.55 -17.39 -21.00
N THR A 2 7.80 -17.37 -21.48
CA THR A 2 8.98 -16.89 -20.72
C THR A 2 8.85 -15.45 -20.17
N ASN A 3 8.22 -14.54 -20.93
CA ASN A 3 8.10 -13.13 -20.54
C ASN A 3 7.05 -12.85 -19.44
N ALA A 4 6.04 -13.72 -19.26
CA ALA A 4 5.01 -13.54 -18.23
C ALA A 4 5.55 -13.90 -16.85
N TRP A 5 6.31 -15.00 -16.75
CA TRP A 5 6.97 -15.40 -15.51
C TRP A 5 7.97 -14.34 -15.03
N SER A 6 8.76 -13.76 -15.93
CA SER A 6 9.68 -12.67 -15.57
C SER A 6 8.93 -11.43 -15.08
N ALA A 7 7.82 -11.06 -15.73
CA ALA A 7 6.97 -9.94 -15.28
C ALA A 7 6.38 -10.19 -13.88
N ALA A 8 5.86 -11.39 -13.61
CA ALA A 8 5.32 -11.73 -12.30
C ALA A 8 6.39 -11.70 -11.19
N VAL A 9 7.60 -12.22 -11.46
CA VAL A 9 8.73 -12.15 -10.53
C VAL A 9 9.16 -10.71 -10.27
N ILE A 10 9.19 -9.87 -11.32
CA ILE A 10 9.48 -8.44 -11.18
C ILE A 10 8.42 -7.74 -10.34
N ALA A 11 7.13 -8.04 -10.54
CA ALA A 11 6.05 -7.47 -9.74
C ALA A 11 6.17 -7.89 -8.27
N LEU A 12 6.44 -9.16 -8.00
CA LEU A 12 6.69 -9.68 -6.65
C LEU A 12 7.89 -9.00 -5.98
N PHE A 13 9.01 -8.90 -6.70
CA PHE A 13 10.20 -8.24 -6.20
C PHE A 13 9.95 -6.75 -5.95
N ALA A 14 9.32 -6.05 -6.89
CA ALA A 14 8.99 -4.64 -6.76
C ALA A 14 8.05 -4.42 -5.57
N TRP A 15 7.01 -5.23 -5.41
CA TRP A 15 6.10 -5.17 -4.28
C TRP A 15 6.84 -5.31 -2.94
N TRP A 16 7.68 -6.34 -2.82
CA TRP A 16 8.46 -6.59 -1.61
C TRP A 16 9.47 -5.49 -1.33
N PHE A 17 10.19 -5.06 -2.38
CA PHE A 17 11.21 -4.03 -2.31
C PHE A 17 10.62 -2.67 -1.96
N PHE A 18 9.54 -2.24 -2.60
CA PHE A 18 8.89 -0.96 -2.32
C PHE A 18 8.31 -0.93 -0.90
N THR A 19 7.61 -1.99 -0.48
CA THR A 19 7.08 -2.11 0.89
C THR A 19 8.21 -2.06 1.92
N GLY A 20 9.29 -2.82 1.70
CA GLY A 20 10.46 -2.84 2.58
C GLY A 20 11.22 -1.51 2.60
N ALA A 21 11.43 -0.89 1.44
CA ALA A 21 12.15 0.38 1.32
C ALA A 21 11.43 1.52 2.04
N ILE A 22 10.10 1.61 1.89
CA ILE A 22 9.29 2.62 2.59
C ILE A 22 9.43 2.42 4.11
N LEU A 23 9.28 1.20 4.62
CA LEU A 23 9.41 0.90 6.04
C LEU A 23 10.81 1.21 6.58
N LEU A 24 11.86 0.90 5.82
CA LEU A 24 13.25 1.21 6.19
C LEU A 24 13.49 2.73 6.27
N ILE A 25 13.00 3.51 5.30
CA ILE A 25 13.15 4.97 5.29
C ILE A 25 12.43 5.58 6.49
N VAL A 26 11.20 5.13 6.78
CA VAL A 26 10.44 5.63 7.92
C VAL A 26 11.10 5.25 9.24
N ARG A 27 11.57 4.01 9.39
CA ARG A 27 12.29 3.58 10.59
C ARG A 27 13.60 4.33 10.80
N ARG A 28 14.33 4.62 9.73
CA ARG A 28 15.55 5.43 9.80
C ARG A 28 15.24 6.88 10.19
N ALA A 29 14.07 7.39 9.82
CA ALA A 29 13.58 8.69 10.29
C ALA A 29 13.14 8.64 11.76
N ASP A 30 12.45 7.57 12.20
CA ASP A 30 12.04 7.35 13.59
C ASP A 30 13.24 7.20 14.55
N ALA A 31 14.37 6.68 14.06
CA ALA A 31 15.63 6.59 14.81
C ALA A 31 16.44 7.91 14.82
N GLY A 32 16.01 8.92 14.05
CA GLY A 32 16.65 10.23 13.94
C GLY A 32 15.86 11.34 14.65
N ASP A 33 16.34 12.57 14.53
CA ASP A 33 15.68 13.77 15.05
C ASP A 33 14.34 14.04 14.32
N LEU A 34 13.36 14.66 14.98
CA LEU A 34 12.00 14.94 14.45
C LEU A 34 11.98 15.69 13.08
N VAL A 35 13.09 16.31 12.69
CA VAL A 35 13.29 17.00 11.39
C VAL A 35 13.56 16.00 10.23
N ALA A 36 13.96 14.76 10.55
CA ALA A 36 14.32 13.73 9.58
C ALA A 36 13.13 13.28 8.73
N HIS A 37 11.93 13.20 9.31
CA HIS A 37 10.70 12.86 8.59
C HIS A 37 10.38 13.90 7.50
N GLY A 38 10.49 15.19 7.85
CA GLY A 38 10.32 16.31 6.91
C GLY A 38 11.30 16.29 5.75
N ARG A 39 12.58 16.05 6.05
CA ARG A 39 13.65 16.03 5.06
C ARG A 39 13.54 14.87 4.07
N ASN A 40 13.12 13.68 4.53
CA ASN A 40 12.98 12.51 3.66
C ASN A 40 11.81 12.67 2.66
N VAL A 41 10.70 13.28 3.08
CA VAL A 41 9.58 13.58 2.18
C VAL A 41 9.97 14.65 1.17
N PHE A 42 10.68 15.70 1.60
CA PHE A 42 11.15 16.75 0.68
C PHE A 42 12.16 16.21 -0.35
N LEU A 43 13.13 15.40 0.10
CA LEU A 43 14.13 14.77 -0.78
C LEU A 43 13.53 13.77 -1.78
N SER A 44 12.33 13.26 -1.51
CA SER A 44 11.65 12.31 -2.39
C SER A 44 10.64 12.97 -3.34
N VAL A 45 10.40 14.29 -3.25
CA VAL A 45 9.59 15.05 -4.22
C VAL A 45 10.11 14.89 -5.67
N PRO A 46 11.43 14.88 -5.95
CA PRO A 46 11.93 14.61 -7.29
C PRO A 46 11.53 13.23 -7.82
N LEU A 47 11.43 12.20 -6.95
CA LEU A 47 10.98 10.86 -7.34
C LEU A 47 9.51 10.87 -7.75
N PHE A 48 8.68 11.67 -7.08
CA PHE A 48 7.27 11.87 -7.44
C PHE A 48 7.13 12.53 -8.82
N ALA A 49 7.90 13.59 -9.06
CA ALA A 49 7.92 14.27 -10.37
C ALA A 49 8.44 13.34 -11.49
N LEU A 50 9.50 12.56 -11.21
CA LEU A 50 10.01 11.55 -12.13
C LEU A 50 8.98 10.46 -12.42
N GLY A 51 8.20 10.05 -11.43
CA GLY A 51 7.09 9.12 -11.63
C GLY A 51 6.05 9.66 -12.62
N PHE A 52 5.62 10.91 -12.48
CA PHE A 52 4.69 11.51 -13.45
C PHE A 52 5.31 11.68 -14.85
N ALA A 53 6.58 12.07 -14.94
CA ALA A 53 7.28 12.19 -16.21
C ALA A 53 7.42 10.82 -16.91
N GLY A 54 7.79 9.78 -16.17
CA GLY A 54 7.89 8.42 -16.69
C GLY A 54 6.54 7.87 -17.15
N LEU A 55 5.47 8.15 -16.40
CA LEU A 55 4.11 7.78 -16.77
C LEU A 55 3.66 8.49 -18.05
N TRP A 56 3.92 9.80 -18.17
CA TRP A 56 3.57 10.58 -19.37
C TRP A 56 4.25 10.05 -20.63
N ILE A 57 5.55 9.75 -20.55
CA ILE A 57 6.33 9.23 -21.68
C ILE A 57 5.85 7.82 -22.06
N SER A 58 5.66 6.96 -21.06
CA SER A 58 5.26 5.56 -21.28
C SER A 58 3.80 5.38 -21.69
N ALA A 59 2.95 6.38 -21.47
CA ALA A 59 1.53 6.38 -21.86
C ALA A 59 1.32 6.41 -23.38
N GLN A 60 2.26 6.96 -24.15
CA GLN A 60 2.07 7.28 -25.56
C GLN A 60 2.05 6.05 -26.48
N VAL A 61 2.86 5.03 -26.19
CA VAL A 61 3.02 3.85 -27.08
C VAL A 61 3.04 2.57 -26.26
N MET A 62 2.26 1.58 -26.68
CA MET A 62 2.25 0.25 -26.04
C MET A 62 3.46 -0.59 -26.47
N THR A 63 4.56 -0.50 -25.73
CA THR A 63 5.75 -1.37 -25.87
C THR A 63 6.07 -2.11 -24.58
N VAL A 64 6.86 -3.18 -24.65
CA VAL A 64 7.29 -3.94 -23.45
C VAL A 64 8.03 -3.03 -22.47
N ALA A 65 8.94 -2.18 -22.96
CA ALA A 65 9.67 -1.23 -22.12
C ALA A 65 8.72 -0.24 -21.45
N ASN A 66 7.77 0.32 -22.21
CA ASN A 66 6.80 1.28 -21.68
C ASN A 66 5.85 0.64 -20.66
N ALA A 67 5.50 -0.64 -20.79
CA ALA A 67 4.71 -1.34 -19.78
C ALA A 67 5.44 -1.39 -18.42
N TYR A 68 6.74 -1.71 -18.42
CA TYR A 68 7.55 -1.68 -17.20
C TYR A 68 7.73 -0.26 -16.67
N ILE A 69 8.04 0.72 -17.53
CA ILE A 69 8.22 2.11 -17.12
C ILE A 69 6.93 2.64 -16.49
N ALA A 70 5.76 2.39 -17.08
CA ALA A 70 4.47 2.81 -16.53
C ALA A 70 4.22 2.19 -15.15
N PHE A 71 4.50 0.89 -15.00
CA PHE A 71 4.35 0.17 -13.72
C PHE A 71 5.25 0.77 -12.63
N PHE A 72 6.55 0.92 -12.88
CA PHE A 72 7.50 1.49 -11.91
C PHE A 72 7.22 2.97 -11.62
N SER A 73 6.81 3.74 -12.63
CA SER A 73 6.44 5.14 -12.47
C SER A 73 5.29 5.29 -11.47
N VAL A 74 4.28 4.43 -11.57
CA VAL A 74 3.15 4.40 -10.64
C VAL A 74 3.58 4.00 -9.23
N LEU A 75 4.47 3.01 -9.10
CA LEU A 75 5.02 2.64 -7.80
C LEU A 75 5.83 3.77 -7.15
N LEU A 76 6.53 4.61 -7.93
CA LEU A 76 7.21 5.81 -7.43
C LEU A 76 6.23 6.87 -6.96
N ILE A 77 5.19 7.17 -7.76
CA ILE A 77 4.12 8.11 -7.37
C ILE A 77 3.48 7.63 -6.07
N TRP A 78 3.06 6.36 -6.03
CA TRP A 78 2.42 5.75 -4.88
C TRP A 78 3.33 5.72 -3.65
N GLY A 79 4.58 5.30 -3.83
CA GLY A 79 5.56 5.19 -2.75
C GLY A 79 5.87 6.53 -2.09
N TRP A 80 5.87 7.63 -2.86
CA TRP A 80 6.03 8.96 -2.29
C TRP A 80 4.81 9.38 -1.45
N ILE A 81 3.59 9.15 -1.96
CA ILE A 81 2.34 9.46 -1.22
C ILE A 81 2.30 8.68 0.09
N GLU A 82 2.68 7.40 0.04
CA GLU A 82 2.74 6.53 1.21
C GLU A 82 3.80 6.99 2.21
N LEU A 83 4.99 7.35 1.74
CA LEU A 83 6.05 7.87 2.58
C LEU A 83 5.63 9.19 3.27
N ALA A 84 4.96 10.07 2.55
CA ALA A 84 4.46 11.33 3.07
C ALA A 84 3.37 11.15 4.15
N PHE A 85 2.55 10.11 3.99
CA PHE A 85 1.56 9.69 4.99
C PHE A 85 2.21 9.10 6.23
N LEU A 86 3.11 8.12 6.07
CA LEU A 86 3.81 7.45 7.17
C LEU A 86 4.72 8.41 7.96
N SER A 87 5.21 9.46 7.31
CA SER A 87 6.01 10.51 7.95
C SER A 87 5.17 11.52 8.75
N GLY A 88 3.84 11.43 8.74
CA GLY A 88 2.97 12.32 9.50
C GLY A 88 2.81 13.74 8.92
N ILE A 89 3.38 14.03 7.75
CA ILE A 89 3.32 15.37 7.13
C ILE A 89 1.95 15.61 6.50
N ILE A 90 1.41 14.57 5.85
CA ILE A 90 0.12 14.61 5.17
C ILE A 90 -0.90 13.79 5.97
N THR A 91 -0.94 14.00 7.29
CA THR A 91 -2.06 13.56 8.13
C THR A 91 -3.12 14.64 8.20
N GLY A 92 -4.35 14.24 8.49
CA GLY A 92 -5.49 15.14 8.62
C GLY A 92 -5.39 16.08 9.82
N PRO A 93 -6.31 17.06 9.93
CA PRO A 93 -6.28 18.10 10.97
C PRO A 93 -6.40 17.55 12.40
N GLU A 94 -6.97 16.36 12.59
CA GLU A 94 -7.16 15.74 13.90
C GLU A 94 -6.02 14.77 14.21
N THR A 95 -5.13 15.19 15.12
CA THR A 95 -3.95 14.43 15.58
C THR A 95 -4.13 13.86 16.99
N ARG A 96 -5.28 14.10 17.63
CA ARG A 96 -5.55 13.62 18.99
C ARG A 96 -5.98 12.13 18.97
N PRO A 97 -5.68 11.38 20.04
CA PRO A 97 -6.19 10.01 20.20
C PRO A 97 -7.72 10.00 20.33
N CYS A 98 -8.37 8.93 19.86
CA CYS A 98 -9.82 8.81 19.92
C CYS A 98 -10.31 8.77 21.37
N PRO A 99 -11.24 9.66 21.78
CA PRO A 99 -11.93 9.52 23.06
C PRO A 99 -12.71 8.20 23.13
N GLU A 100 -12.62 7.50 24.27
CA GLU A 100 -13.31 6.21 24.50
C GLU A 100 -14.85 6.32 24.44
N THR A 101 -15.39 7.53 24.58
CA THR A 101 -16.82 7.83 24.58
C THR A 101 -17.44 7.90 23.18
N LEU A 102 -16.63 7.96 22.11
CA LEU A 102 -17.12 8.05 20.74
C LEU A 102 -17.39 6.67 20.14
N THR A 103 -18.65 6.40 19.79
CA THR A 103 -19.09 5.16 19.15
C THR A 103 -19.79 5.43 17.81
N GLY A 104 -19.82 4.43 16.93
CA GLY A 104 -20.54 4.49 15.66
C GLY A 104 -20.00 5.54 14.67
N TYR A 105 -20.93 6.32 14.08
CA TYR A 105 -20.63 7.27 13.02
C TYR A 105 -19.73 8.44 13.46
N ALA A 106 -19.86 8.92 14.70
CA ALA A 106 -19.03 10.01 15.21
C ALA A 106 -17.54 9.62 15.30
N ARG A 107 -17.25 8.34 15.61
CA ARG A 107 -15.90 7.79 15.55
C ARG A 107 -15.40 7.64 14.11
N PHE A 108 -16.27 7.23 13.18
CA PHE A 108 -15.93 7.15 11.75
C PHE A 108 -15.58 8.53 11.17
N ALA A 109 -16.39 9.55 11.43
CA ALA A 109 -16.13 10.91 10.98
C ALA A 109 -14.80 11.44 11.52
N ARG A 110 -14.49 11.17 12.80
CA ARG A 110 -13.18 11.54 13.39
C ARG A 110 -12.01 10.76 12.80
N ALA A 111 -12.14 9.45 12.58
CA ALA A 111 -11.12 8.64 11.92
C ALA A 111 -10.87 9.10 10.47
N TRP A 112 -11.95 9.48 9.77
CA TRP A 112 -11.88 10.07 8.44
C TRP A 112 -11.14 11.42 8.48
N ASP A 113 -11.46 12.29 9.44
CA ASP A 113 -10.78 13.57 9.59
C ASP A 113 -9.27 13.40 9.77
N THR A 114 -8.82 12.40 10.53
CA THR A 114 -7.40 12.06 10.73
C THR A 114 -6.66 11.67 9.44
N ILE A 115 -7.35 11.16 8.41
CA ILE A 115 -6.73 10.62 7.19
C ILE A 115 -7.15 11.42 5.93
N SER A 116 -8.13 12.31 6.04
CA SER A 116 -8.78 13.05 4.95
C SER A 116 -7.83 13.69 3.95
N ARG A 117 -6.76 14.36 4.41
CA ARG A 117 -5.77 15.01 3.54
C ARG A 117 -4.99 14.02 2.69
N HIS A 118 -4.68 12.86 3.24
CA HIS A 118 -4.01 11.78 2.51
C HIS A 118 -4.97 11.12 1.51
N GLU A 119 -6.24 10.91 1.87
CA GLU A 119 -7.24 10.41 0.91
C GLU A 119 -7.45 11.40 -0.25
N LEU A 120 -7.52 12.69 0.04
CA LEU A 120 -7.62 13.73 -0.98
C LEU A 120 -6.40 13.71 -1.91
N LEU A 121 -5.19 13.52 -1.38
CA LEU A 121 -3.98 13.39 -2.19
C LEU A 121 -4.02 12.13 -3.07
N LEU A 122 -4.47 10.99 -2.54
CA LEU A 122 -4.63 9.76 -3.29
C LEU A 122 -5.65 9.92 -4.43
N VAL A 123 -6.77 10.59 -4.18
CA VAL A 123 -7.81 10.87 -5.18
C VAL A 123 -7.31 11.88 -6.21
N ALA A 124 -6.65 12.97 -5.80
CA ALA A 124 -6.07 13.94 -6.73
C ALA A 124 -5.02 13.30 -7.65
N SER A 125 -4.19 12.41 -7.09
CA SER A 125 -3.20 11.65 -7.85
C SER A 125 -3.86 10.64 -8.80
N LEU A 126 -4.95 9.99 -8.38
CA LEU A 126 -5.77 9.14 -9.26
C LEU A 126 -6.32 9.94 -10.45
N LEU A 127 -6.87 11.13 -10.20
CA LEU A 127 -7.39 12.01 -11.26
C LEU A 127 -6.28 12.44 -12.22
N ALA A 128 -5.10 12.78 -11.71
CA ALA A 128 -3.95 13.12 -12.54
C ALA A 128 -3.53 11.93 -13.43
N VAL A 129 -3.42 10.73 -12.86
CA VAL A 129 -3.12 9.50 -13.62
C VAL A 129 -4.21 9.19 -14.64
N ALA A 130 -5.49 9.38 -14.29
CA ALA A 130 -6.62 9.17 -15.18
C ALA A 130 -6.61 10.15 -16.37
N MET A 131 -6.27 11.43 -16.14
CA MET A 131 -6.14 12.42 -17.22
C MET A 131 -5.01 12.05 -18.20
N ILE A 132 -3.88 11.56 -17.69
CA ILE A 132 -2.77 11.09 -18.54
C ILE A 132 -3.19 9.83 -19.31
N ALA A 133 -3.97 8.94 -18.67
CA ALA A 133 -4.42 7.70 -19.26
C ALA A 133 -5.60 7.84 -20.24
N ALA A 134 -6.35 8.94 -20.21
CA ALA A 134 -7.57 9.13 -21.02
C ALA A 134 -7.33 9.05 -22.53
N HIS A 135 -6.12 9.41 -22.97
CA HIS A 135 -5.69 9.33 -24.38
C HIS A 135 -4.48 8.41 -24.58
N ALA A 136 -4.18 7.56 -23.60
CA ALA A 136 -3.00 6.70 -23.63
C ALA A 136 -3.26 5.39 -24.38
N GLU A 137 -2.31 4.98 -25.21
CA GLU A 137 -2.28 3.61 -25.76
C GLU A 137 -1.91 2.58 -24.68
N ASN A 138 -1.09 3.00 -23.71
CA ASN A 138 -0.66 2.16 -22.61
C ASN A 138 -1.48 2.42 -21.34
N THR A 139 -2.39 1.50 -21.03
CA THR A 139 -3.28 1.57 -19.86
C THR A 139 -2.71 0.87 -18.61
N VAL A 140 -1.51 0.27 -18.69
CA VAL A 140 -0.92 -0.51 -17.57
C VAL A 140 -0.72 0.37 -16.33
N GLY A 141 -0.22 1.59 -16.50
CA GLY A 141 -0.01 2.51 -15.38
C GLY A 141 -1.31 2.87 -14.66
N PHE A 142 -2.36 3.17 -15.42
CA PHE A 142 -3.68 3.48 -14.85
C PHE A 142 -4.22 2.33 -13.99
N TRP A 143 -4.25 1.12 -14.55
CA TRP A 143 -4.75 -0.05 -13.82
C TRP A 143 -3.89 -0.42 -12.63
N THR A 144 -2.56 -0.24 -12.72
CA THR A 144 -1.64 -0.42 -11.59
C THR A 144 -2.06 0.49 -10.44
N TYR A 145 -2.30 1.77 -10.71
CA TYR A 145 -2.69 2.74 -9.68
C TYR A 145 -4.07 2.40 -9.10
N VAL A 146 -5.03 2.02 -9.94
CA VAL A 146 -6.38 1.65 -9.50
C VAL A 146 -6.36 0.43 -8.58
N ILE A 147 -5.57 -0.60 -8.90
CA ILE A 147 -5.42 -1.79 -8.03
C ILE A 147 -4.89 -1.37 -6.65
N LEU A 148 -3.82 -0.55 -6.62
CA LEU A 148 -3.25 -0.06 -5.37
C LEU A 148 -4.25 0.77 -4.57
N PHE A 149 -4.98 1.68 -5.24
CA PHE A 149 -5.98 2.53 -4.63
C PHE A 149 -7.12 1.73 -3.98
N VAL A 150 -7.69 0.78 -4.71
CA VAL A 150 -8.78 -0.06 -4.19
C VAL A 150 -8.29 -0.97 -3.08
N ALA A 151 -7.13 -1.60 -3.25
CA ALA A 151 -6.52 -2.43 -2.20
C ALA A 151 -6.29 -1.62 -0.93
N ARG A 152 -5.84 -0.36 -1.05
CA ARG A 152 -5.60 0.54 0.08
C ARG A 152 -6.87 0.92 0.81
N ILE A 153 -7.94 1.30 0.08
CA ILE A 153 -9.23 1.62 0.69
C ILE A 153 -9.80 0.37 1.37
N SER A 154 -9.73 -0.78 0.72
CA SER A 154 -10.22 -2.05 1.29
C SER A 154 -9.47 -2.41 2.57
N ALA A 155 -8.14 -2.29 2.58
CA ALA A 155 -7.32 -2.49 3.79
C ALA A 155 -7.72 -1.53 4.93
N LYS A 156 -7.89 -0.23 4.64
CA LYS A 156 -8.29 0.77 5.65
C LYS A 156 -9.68 0.46 6.22
N LEU A 157 -10.64 0.11 5.36
CA LEU A 157 -11.99 -0.27 5.80
C LEU A 157 -11.95 -1.54 6.66
N ASN A 158 -11.18 -2.55 6.25
CA ASN A 158 -10.99 -3.76 7.05
C ASN A 158 -10.43 -3.42 8.44
N LEU A 159 -9.36 -2.63 8.51
CA LEU A 159 -8.79 -2.20 9.80
C LEU A 159 -9.76 -1.38 10.66
N PHE A 160 -10.63 -0.58 10.05
CA PHE A 160 -11.65 0.21 10.76
C PHE A 160 -12.79 -0.65 11.31
N PHE A 161 -13.38 -1.52 10.49
CA PHE A 161 -14.48 -2.40 10.89
C PHE A 161 -14.01 -3.50 11.86
N GLY A 162 -12.75 -3.88 11.75
CA GLY A 162 -12.05 -4.75 12.67
C GLY A 162 -11.58 -6.02 12.00
N VAL A 163 -10.32 -6.36 12.31
CA VAL A 163 -9.62 -7.52 11.79
C VAL A 163 -8.99 -8.28 12.97
N PRO A 164 -8.94 -9.63 12.93
CA PRO A 164 -8.40 -10.44 14.02
C PRO A 164 -6.96 -10.09 14.40
N ARG A 165 -6.14 -9.70 13.41
CA ARG A 165 -4.76 -9.29 13.61
C ARG A 165 -4.48 -7.92 13.00
N ILE A 166 -4.06 -7.00 13.86
CA ILE A 166 -3.53 -5.70 13.42
C ILE A 166 -2.03 -5.76 13.69
N ASN A 167 -1.21 -5.69 12.65
CA ASN A 167 0.24 -5.61 12.78
C ASN A 167 0.65 -4.19 13.23
N THR A 168 0.33 -3.86 14.48
CA THR A 168 0.61 -2.56 15.12
C THR A 168 2.12 -2.26 15.20
N GLU A 169 2.97 -3.24 14.96
CA GLU A 169 4.44 -3.15 14.91
C GLU A 169 4.99 -2.48 13.65
N PHE A 170 4.18 -2.35 12.58
CA PHE A 170 4.57 -1.64 11.36
C PHE A 170 4.09 -0.20 11.31
N VAL A 171 3.31 0.24 12.31
CA VAL A 171 2.78 1.61 12.37
C VAL A 171 3.84 2.52 13.01
N PRO A 172 4.37 3.51 12.26
CA PRO A 172 5.40 4.44 12.74
C PRO A 172 4.92 5.29 13.92
N THR A 173 5.86 5.79 14.72
CA THR A 173 5.57 6.61 15.91
C THR A 173 4.71 7.86 15.61
N PRO A 174 4.86 8.56 14.46
CA PRO A 174 3.95 9.66 14.10
C PRO A 174 2.48 9.24 13.95
N LEU A 175 2.20 7.98 13.61
CA LEU A 175 0.84 7.44 13.43
C LEU A 175 0.33 6.67 14.65
N ASP A 176 1.01 6.77 15.79
CA ASP A 176 0.65 6.04 17.01
C ASP A 176 -0.77 6.42 17.49
N HIS A 177 -1.19 7.67 17.28
CA HIS A 177 -2.54 8.15 17.56
C HIS A 177 -3.63 7.40 16.75
N ILE A 178 -3.31 6.92 15.54
CA ILE A 178 -4.24 6.13 14.70
C ILE A 178 -4.48 4.75 15.29
N LYS A 179 -3.54 4.18 16.05
CA LYS A 179 -3.72 2.86 16.69
C LYS A 179 -4.93 2.84 17.61
N SER A 180 -5.28 3.97 18.24
CA SER A 180 -6.48 4.13 19.09
C SER A 180 -7.79 3.98 18.31
N TYR A 181 -7.77 4.23 17.00
CA TYR A 181 -8.93 4.08 16.12
C TYR A 181 -9.09 2.67 15.56
N PHE A 182 -8.04 1.84 15.58
CA PHE A 182 -8.15 0.46 15.12
C PHE A 182 -8.89 -0.43 16.12
N ARG A 183 -9.73 -1.33 15.62
CA ARG A 183 -10.45 -2.31 16.44
C ARG A 183 -9.92 -3.71 16.15
N ARG A 184 -9.37 -4.39 17.15
CA ARG A 184 -9.22 -5.86 17.07
C ARG A 184 -10.62 -6.46 17.19
N GLY A 185 -11.06 -7.20 16.18
CA GLY A 185 -12.43 -7.68 16.10
C GLY A 185 -12.59 -8.90 15.20
N PRO A 186 -13.78 -9.54 15.21
CA PRO A 186 -14.08 -10.65 14.31
C PRO A 186 -14.09 -10.17 12.85
N ILE A 187 -13.92 -11.11 11.92
CA ILE A 187 -13.96 -10.82 10.48
C ILE A 187 -15.30 -10.18 10.14
N THR A 188 -15.25 -8.98 9.58
CA THR A 188 -16.43 -8.24 9.12
C THR A 188 -16.67 -8.45 7.62
N MET A 189 -17.90 -8.20 7.14
CA MET A 189 -18.28 -8.40 5.73
C MET A 189 -17.44 -7.58 4.72
N ALA A 190 -16.75 -6.54 5.18
CA ALA A 190 -15.79 -5.79 4.36
C ALA A 190 -14.67 -6.68 3.80
N PHE A 191 -14.26 -7.71 4.55
CA PHE A 191 -13.20 -8.63 4.15
C PHE A 191 -13.57 -9.49 2.93
N PRO A 192 -14.63 -10.34 2.97
CA PRO A 192 -14.98 -11.17 1.82
C PRO A 192 -15.34 -10.33 0.60
N ILE A 193 -15.92 -9.13 0.77
CA ILE A 193 -16.21 -8.22 -0.35
C ILE A 193 -14.91 -7.75 -1.00
N GLY A 194 -13.95 -7.26 -0.21
CA GLY A 194 -12.67 -6.77 -0.72
C GLY A 194 -11.85 -7.86 -1.41
N VAL A 195 -11.74 -9.03 -0.78
CA VAL A 195 -11.01 -10.18 -1.34
C VAL A 195 -11.68 -10.69 -2.61
N THR A 196 -13.02 -10.79 -2.64
CA THR A 196 -13.74 -11.22 -3.84
C THR A 196 -13.53 -10.23 -4.97
N PHE A 197 -13.62 -8.93 -4.69
CA PHE A 197 -13.38 -7.89 -5.69
C PHE A 197 -11.96 -7.97 -6.27
N LEU A 198 -10.92 -8.10 -5.42
CA LEU A 198 -9.54 -8.25 -5.87
C LEU A 198 -9.33 -9.55 -6.65
N SER A 199 -9.96 -10.65 -6.23
CA SER A 199 -9.86 -11.95 -6.92
C SER A 199 -10.54 -11.93 -8.29
N VAL A 200 -11.72 -11.31 -8.40
CA VAL A 200 -12.41 -11.10 -9.67
C VAL A 200 -11.59 -10.19 -10.58
N THR A 201 -11.01 -9.11 -10.05
CA THR A 201 -10.11 -8.22 -10.80
C THR A 201 -8.90 -8.99 -11.33
N ALA A 202 -8.27 -9.83 -10.50
CA ALA A 202 -7.17 -10.69 -10.91
C ALA A 202 -7.59 -11.69 -12.00
N ALA A 203 -8.78 -12.28 -11.88
CA ALA A 203 -9.31 -13.22 -12.87
C ALA A 203 -9.57 -12.52 -14.22
N ILE A 204 -10.14 -11.32 -14.21
CA ILE A 204 -10.35 -10.52 -15.43
C ILE A 204 -9.01 -10.20 -16.11
N PHE A 205 -7.99 -9.77 -15.35
CA PHE A 205 -6.67 -9.53 -15.94
C PHE A 205 -5.97 -10.81 -16.40
N ALA A 206 -6.19 -11.94 -15.73
CA ALA A 206 -5.70 -13.24 -16.18
C ALA A 206 -6.37 -13.69 -17.48
N GLU A 207 -7.68 -13.47 -17.63
CA GLU A 207 -8.40 -13.72 -18.88
C GLU A 207 -7.84 -12.85 -20.02
N ARG A 208 -7.66 -11.55 -19.77
CA ARG A 208 -7.07 -10.61 -20.74
C ARG A 208 -5.62 -10.95 -21.08
N LEU A 209 -4.88 -11.52 -20.13
CA LEU A 209 -3.53 -12.04 -20.35
C LEU A 209 -3.57 -13.24 -21.31
N ILE A 210 -4.51 -14.18 -21.13
CA ILE A 210 -4.65 -15.35 -21.99
C ILE A 210 -5.10 -14.95 -23.40
N SER A 211 -5.98 -13.95 -23.52
CA SER A 211 -6.46 -13.43 -24.80
C SER A 211 -5.50 -12.44 -25.48
N SER A 212 -4.31 -12.19 -24.92
CA SER A 212 -3.40 -11.16 -25.43
C SER A 212 -2.65 -11.65 -26.67
N GLU A 213 -2.76 -10.91 -27.77
CA GLU A 213 -2.11 -11.25 -29.04
C GLU A 213 -0.70 -10.66 -29.17
N THR A 214 -0.39 -9.57 -28.44
CA THR A 214 0.88 -8.86 -28.55
C THR A 214 1.76 -9.03 -27.32
N HIS A 215 3.07 -9.16 -27.50
CA HIS A 215 4.01 -9.34 -26.39
C HIS A 215 3.98 -8.20 -25.35
N ALA A 216 3.74 -6.97 -25.77
CA ALA A 216 3.64 -5.82 -24.87
C ALA A 216 2.42 -5.92 -23.94
N THR A 217 1.26 -6.30 -24.48
CA THR A 217 0.03 -6.47 -23.68
C THR A 217 0.12 -7.68 -22.77
N THR A 218 0.75 -8.77 -23.20
CA THR A 218 1.03 -9.93 -22.34
C THR A 218 1.85 -9.52 -21.11
N VAL A 219 2.92 -8.74 -21.28
CA VAL A 219 3.74 -8.27 -20.16
C VAL A 219 2.95 -7.35 -19.23
N GLY A 220 2.23 -6.38 -19.79
CA GLY A 220 1.40 -5.45 -19.03
C GLY A 220 0.34 -6.16 -18.16
N PHE A 221 -0.46 -7.05 -18.75
CA PHE A 221 -1.47 -7.81 -18.00
C PHE A 221 -0.84 -8.80 -17.02
N SER A 222 0.34 -9.35 -17.31
CA SER A 222 1.04 -10.21 -16.35
C SER A 222 1.47 -9.44 -15.10
N LEU A 223 1.91 -8.18 -15.24
CA LEU A 223 2.22 -7.30 -14.10
C LEU A 223 0.95 -7.00 -13.28
N LEU A 224 -0.15 -6.64 -13.97
CA LEU A 224 -1.43 -6.31 -13.32
C LEU A 224 -2.02 -7.51 -12.57
N THR A 225 -2.02 -8.68 -13.19
CA THR A 225 -2.50 -9.92 -12.57
C THR A 225 -1.66 -10.27 -11.35
N ALA A 226 -0.33 -10.22 -11.46
CA ALA A 226 0.56 -10.49 -10.33
C ALA A 226 0.31 -9.50 -9.17
N LEU A 227 0.16 -8.20 -9.47
CA LEU A 227 -0.14 -7.19 -8.46
C LEU A 227 -1.49 -7.41 -7.79
N ALA A 228 -2.54 -7.72 -8.55
CA ALA A 228 -3.87 -8.00 -8.01
C ALA A 228 -3.89 -9.25 -7.12
N VAL A 229 -3.18 -10.32 -7.53
CA VAL A 229 -2.99 -11.52 -6.70
C VAL A 229 -2.24 -11.20 -5.42
N LEU A 230 -1.18 -10.39 -5.49
CA LEU A 230 -0.42 -9.98 -4.30
C LEU A 230 -1.28 -9.15 -3.34
N ALA A 231 -2.06 -8.20 -3.86
CA ALA A 231 -2.99 -7.42 -3.07
C ALA A 231 -4.06 -8.31 -2.41
N ALA A 232 -4.60 -9.30 -3.13
CA ALA A 232 -5.53 -10.28 -2.56
C ALA A 232 -4.87 -11.10 -1.45
N LEU A 233 -3.63 -11.58 -1.67
CA LEU A 233 -2.85 -12.32 -0.67
C LEU A 233 -2.57 -11.48 0.58
N GLU A 234 -2.24 -10.20 0.42
CA GLU A 234 -2.08 -9.28 1.56
C GLU A 234 -3.35 -9.20 2.41
N HIS A 235 -4.52 -9.15 1.77
CA HIS A 235 -5.79 -9.17 2.50
C HIS A 235 -5.99 -10.50 3.23
N TRP A 236 -5.68 -11.62 2.57
CA TRP A 236 -5.71 -12.93 3.24
C TRP A 236 -4.78 -12.98 4.46
N LEU A 237 -3.58 -12.39 4.40
CA LEU A 237 -2.66 -12.32 5.54
C LEU A 237 -3.20 -11.52 6.72
N MET A 238 -4.09 -10.55 6.48
CA MET A 238 -4.76 -9.83 7.57
C MET A 238 -5.72 -10.73 8.37
N VAL A 239 -6.26 -11.78 7.75
CA VAL A 239 -7.25 -12.68 8.36
C VAL A 239 -6.66 -14.01 8.80
N VAL A 240 -5.76 -14.59 8.01
CA VAL A 240 -5.13 -15.87 8.30
C VAL A 240 -4.02 -15.64 9.34
N PRO A 241 -3.95 -16.45 10.41
CA PRO A 241 -2.91 -16.34 11.44
C PRO A 241 -1.56 -16.88 10.94
N LEU A 242 -1.01 -16.30 9.88
CA LEU A 242 0.34 -16.58 9.42
C LEU A 242 1.33 -15.70 10.20
N PRO A 243 2.49 -16.22 10.63
CA PRO A 243 3.48 -15.44 11.37
C PRO A 243 4.26 -14.52 10.42
N ASP A 244 3.61 -13.52 9.84
CA ASP A 244 4.22 -12.54 8.92
C ASP A 244 5.37 -11.78 9.59
N ALA A 245 5.28 -11.57 10.90
CA ALA A 245 6.36 -11.05 11.73
C ALA A 245 7.65 -11.89 11.65
N LYS A 246 7.60 -13.20 11.31
CA LYS A 246 8.79 -14.02 11.08
C LYS A 246 9.48 -13.70 9.75
N LEU A 247 8.72 -13.37 8.69
CA LEU A 247 9.27 -12.96 7.39
C LEU A 247 9.96 -11.58 7.48
N TRP A 248 9.52 -10.73 8.40
CA TRP A 248 10.06 -9.40 8.65
C TRP A 248 10.88 -9.29 9.94
N ARG A 249 11.21 -10.43 10.59
CA ARG A 249 11.92 -10.48 11.88
C ARG A 249 13.33 -9.90 11.84
N TRP A 250 14.00 -10.01 10.69
CA TRP A 250 15.26 -9.33 10.38
C TRP A 250 15.17 -7.80 10.43
N MET A 251 13.97 -7.22 10.39
CA MET A 251 13.78 -5.78 10.49
C MET A 251 13.17 -5.36 11.84
N LEU A 252 12.45 -6.23 12.56
CA LEU A 252 11.80 -5.87 13.83
C LEU A 252 12.83 -5.63 14.96
N PRO A 253 12.60 -4.68 15.89
CA PRO A 253 13.45 -4.54 17.07
C PRO A 253 13.48 -5.84 17.85
N SER A 254 14.64 -6.21 18.37
CA SER A 254 14.75 -7.28 19.34
C SER A 254 13.85 -6.92 20.52
N THR A 255 12.75 -7.64 20.72
CA THR A 255 11.97 -7.53 21.95
C THR A 255 12.96 -7.74 23.10
N PRO A 256 13.12 -6.79 24.04
CA PRO A 256 13.84 -7.07 25.26
C PRO A 256 13.11 -8.25 25.89
N THR A 257 13.78 -9.39 25.98
CA THR A 257 13.24 -10.54 26.70
C THR A 257 12.92 -10.04 28.10
N SER A 258 11.63 -9.92 28.42
CA SER A 258 11.19 -9.68 29.78
C SER A 258 11.66 -10.88 30.59
N ARG A 259 12.79 -10.72 31.26
CA ARG A 259 13.30 -11.63 32.28
C ARG A 259 12.51 -11.34 33.56
N GLN A 260 11.24 -11.70 33.57
CA GLN A 260 10.40 -11.72 34.77
C GLN A 260 9.48 -12.93 34.69
N ASP A 261 10.06 -14.12 34.91
CA ASP A 261 9.30 -15.29 35.36
C ASP A 261 10.19 -16.34 36.06
N GLN A 262 11.22 -15.88 36.77
CA GLN A 262 12.03 -16.72 37.66
C GLN A 262 12.33 -15.95 38.95
N THR A 263 11.31 -15.79 39.80
CA THR A 263 11.45 -15.61 41.26
C THR A 263 10.04 -15.45 41.82
N ASN A 264 9.34 -16.57 42.01
CA ASN A 264 8.26 -16.75 42.99
C ASN A 264 8.03 -18.25 43.21
N GLU A 265 9.12 -18.96 43.48
CA GLU A 265 9.09 -20.17 44.30
C GLU A 265 10.27 -20.02 45.25
N LEU A 266 9.96 -19.71 46.51
CA LEU A 266 10.64 -20.09 47.75
C LEU A 266 9.86 -19.51 48.94
#